data_AF-A0A9E5C762-F1
#
_entry.id   AF-A0A9E5C762-F1
#
_cell.length_a   1.000
_cell.length_b   1.000
_cell.length_c   1.000
_cell.angle_alpha   90.00
_cell.angle_beta   90.00
_cell.angle_gamma   90.00
#
_symmetry.space_group_name_H-M   'P 1'
#
loop_
_entity.id
_entity.type
_entity.pdbx_description
1 polymer ?
#
loop_
_entity_poly.entity_id
_entity_poly.type
_entity_poly.pdbx_seq_one_letter_code
_entity_poly.pdbx_strand_id
1 'polypeptide(L)' 'MKRSTDRILTTHAGSLPRPSGLRDVIKSYLDGEPYDESEMTSQVRSAVSEVVRQQADAGVDIVSDGEQSKTG' A
#
# COMPACT_ATOMS: atom_id res chain seq x y z
N MET A 1 13.55 -14.15 6.85
CA MET A 1 14.45 -13.29 6.05
C MET A 1 14.80 -14.00 4.76
N LYS A 2 14.53 -13.38 3.60
CA LYS A 2 14.98 -13.87 2.29
C LYS A 2 16.47 -13.54 2.13
N ARG A 3 17.28 -14.47 1.63
CA ARG A 3 18.74 -14.31 1.45
C ARG A 3 19.10 -14.63 -0.01
N SER A 4 20.16 -14.02 -0.54
CA SER A 4 20.71 -14.31 -1.87
C SER A 4 22.23 -14.32 -1.81
N THR A 5 22.84 -15.20 -2.61
CA THR A 5 24.29 -15.28 -2.85
C THR A 5 24.69 -14.74 -4.22
N ASP A 6 23.72 -14.52 -5.11
CA ASP A 6 23.97 -14.17 -6.52
C ASP A 6 23.96 -12.65 -6.75
N ARG A 7 23.10 -11.92 -6.02
CA ARG A 7 22.99 -10.46 -6.11
C ARG A 7 22.43 -9.83 -4.82
N ILE A 8 22.55 -8.51 -4.72
CA ILE A 8 21.90 -7.72 -3.67
C ILE A 8 20.38 -7.73 -3.92
N LEU A 9 19.61 -8.05 -2.87
CA LEU A 9 18.16 -7.95 -2.87
C LEU A 9 17.73 -6.54 -2.47
N THR A 10 16.75 -5.99 -3.17
CA THR A 10 16.22 -4.65 -2.97
C THR A 10 14.85 -4.67 -2.29
N THR A 11 14.60 -3.65 -1.48
CA THR A 11 13.31 -3.37 -0.82
C THR A 11 13.24 -1.88 -0.49
N HIS A 12 12.13 -1.41 0.07
CA HIS A 12 11.94 -0.05 0.55
C HIS A 12 11.49 -0.04 2.01
N ALA A 13 11.47 1.14 2.63
CA ALA A 13 11.22 1.29 4.06
C ALA A 13 9.80 0.90 4.50
N GLY A 14 8.80 1.02 3.62
CA GLY A 14 7.39 0.75 3.97
C GLY A 14 6.43 1.57 3.11
N SER A 15 5.85 2.62 3.68
CA SER A 15 4.92 3.57 3.06
C SER A 15 5.16 3.89 1.58
N LEU A 16 4.08 3.84 0.79
CA LEU A 16 4.02 4.29 -0.59
C LEU A 16 2.82 5.25 -0.80
N PRO A 17 2.85 6.12 -1.83
CA PRO A 17 1.75 7.05 -2.09
C PRO A 17 0.40 6.36 -2.27
N ARG A 18 -0.60 6.78 -1.48
CA ARG A 18 -1.99 6.29 -1.61
C ARG A 18 -2.70 6.96 -2.79
N PRO A 19 -3.56 6.24 -3.54
CA PRO A 19 -4.48 6.83 -4.51
C PRO A 19 -5.38 7.88 -3.86
N SER A 20 -5.75 8.94 -4.58
CA SER A 20 -6.56 10.04 -4.05
C SER A 20 -7.87 9.56 -3.40
N GLY A 21 -8.61 8.68 -4.06
CA GLY A 21 -9.87 8.14 -3.50
C GLY A 21 -9.68 7.50 -2.12
N LEU A 22 -8.61 6.73 -1.93
CA LEU A 22 -8.34 6.08 -0.64
C LEU A 22 -7.93 7.10 0.43
N ARG A 23 -7.21 8.16 0.03
CA ARG A 23 -6.87 9.27 0.94
C ARG A 23 -8.12 10.00 1.42
N ASP A 24 -9.09 10.20 0.54
CA ASP A 24 -10.33 10.91 0.85
C ASP A 24 -11.18 10.10 1.85
N VAL A 25 -11.33 8.80 1.63
CA VAL A 25 -12.06 7.91 2.56
C VAL A 25 -11.36 7.83 3.92
N ILE A 26 -10.02 7.69 3.95
CA ILE A 26 -9.24 7.71 5.20
C ILE A 26 -9.40 9.05 5.92
N LYS A 27 -9.44 10.17 5.19
CA LYS A 27 -9.65 11.49 5.78
C LYS A 27 -11.02 11.58 6.45
N SER A 28 -12.10 11.13 5.81
CA SER A 28 -13.43 11.07 6.43
C SER A 28 -13.42 10.22 7.70
N TYR A 29 -12.76 9.05 7.67
CA TYR A 29 -12.61 8.19 8.84
C TYR A 29 -11.88 8.90 10.00
N LEU A 30 -10.77 9.58 9.73
CA LEU A 30 -9.98 10.29 10.74
C LEU A 30 -10.70 11.52 11.30
N ASP A 31 -11.46 12.22 10.47
CA ASP A 31 -12.25 13.40 10.86
C ASP A 31 -13.53 13.01 11.62
N GLY A 32 -13.85 11.71 11.72
CA GLY A 32 -15.06 11.19 12.37
C GLY A 32 -16.35 11.40 11.55
N GLU A 33 -16.20 11.71 10.26
CA GLU A 33 -17.30 11.90 9.33
C GLU A 33 -17.86 10.55 8.86
N PRO A 34 -19.13 10.50 8.41
CA PRO A 34 -19.69 9.29 7.81
C PRO A 34 -18.85 8.82 6.61
N TYR A 35 -18.52 7.54 6.58
CA TYR A 35 -17.82 6.88 5.48
C TYR A 35 -18.35 5.45 5.30
N ASP A 36 -18.17 4.90 4.11
CA ASP A 36 -18.51 3.50 3.82
C ASP A 36 -17.30 2.59 4.09
N GLU A 37 -17.41 1.76 5.13
CA GLU A 37 -16.36 0.81 5.53
C GLU A 37 -16.10 -0.27 4.45
N SER A 38 -17.15 -0.67 3.72
CA SER A 38 -17.03 -1.64 2.63
C SER A 38 -16.29 -1.02 1.44
N GLU A 39 -16.55 0.25 1.16
CA GLU A 39 -15.82 1.03 0.15
C GLU A 39 -14.35 1.17 0.55
N MET A 40 -14.07 1.58 1.79
CA MET A 40 -12.71 1.69 2.32
C MET A 40 -11.93 0.37 2.14
N THR A 41 -12.54 -0.75 2.52
CA THR A 41 -11.95 -2.08 2.41
C THR A 41 -11.64 -2.45 0.95
N SER A 42 -12.58 -2.19 0.04
CA SER A 42 -12.41 -2.42 -1.40
C SER A 42 -11.29 -1.58 -2.00
N GLN A 43 -11.22 -0.30 -1.61
CA GLN A 43 -10.18 0.62 -2.06
C GLN A 43 -8.79 0.24 -1.54
N VAL A 44 -8.67 -0.15 -0.27
CA VAL A 44 -7.40 -0.66 0.30
C VAL A 44 -6.92 -1.88 -0.48
N ARG A 45 -7.79 -2.86 -0.73
CA ARG A 45 -7.43 -4.08 -1.48
C ARG A 45 -6.93 -3.75 -2.89
N SER A 46 -7.61 -2.83 -3.56
CA SER A 46 -7.24 -2.38 -4.91
C SER A 46 -5.90 -1.65 -4.90
N ALA A 47 -5.69 -0.75 -3.93
CA ALA A 47 -4.44 -0.01 -3.77
C ALA A 47 -3.25 -0.94 -3.49
N VAL A 48 -3.41 -1.92 -2.58
CA VAL A 48 -2.36 -2.93 -2.29
C VAL A 48 -2.00 -3.71 -3.56
N SER A 49 -3.01 -4.16 -4.31
CA SER A 49 -2.79 -4.93 -5.54
C SER A 49 -1.98 -4.13 -6.56
N GLU A 50 -2.32 -2.84 -6.72
CA GLU A 50 -1.64 -1.95 -7.65
C GLU A 50 -0.20 -1.62 -7.21
N VAL A 51 0.05 -1.29 -5.94
CA VAL A 51 1.41 -0.98 -5.49
C VAL A 51 2.32 -2.21 -5.51
N VAL A 52 1.79 -3.42 -5.25
CA VAL A 52 2.58 -4.67 -5.38
C VAL A 52 2.94 -4.91 -6.84
N ARG A 53 2.00 -4.67 -7.77
CA ARG A 53 2.27 -4.77 -9.21
C ARG A 53 3.35 -3.77 -9.64
N GLN A 54 3.25 -2.51 -9.24
CA GLN A 54 4.24 -1.48 -9.56
C GLN A 54 5.64 -1.79 -8.98
N GLN A 55 5.71 -2.33 -7.76
CA GLN A 55 6.96 -2.76 -7.15
C GLN A 55 7.61 -3.91 -7.95
N ALA A 56 6.81 -4.90 -8.36
CA ALA A 56 7.29 -6.00 -9.19
C ALA A 56 7.78 -5.50 -10.56
N ASP A 57 7.02 -4.62 -11.21
CA ASP A 57 7.38 -4.00 -12.49
C ASP A 57 8.68 -3.16 -12.36
N ALA A 58 8.92 -2.55 -11.19
CA ALA A 58 10.14 -1.81 -10.87
C ALA A 58 11.33 -2.69 -10.45
N GLY A 59 11.14 -4.01 -10.31
CA GLY A 59 12.21 -4.95 -9.92
C GLY A 59 12.53 -5.00 -8.43
N VAL A 60 11.60 -4.61 -7.55
CA VAL A 60 11.74 -4.77 -6.10
C VAL A 60 11.68 -6.26 -5.72
N ASP A 61 12.73 -6.75 -5.06
CA ASP A 61 12.88 -8.19 -4.77
C ASP A 61 12.07 -8.69 -3.56
N ILE A 62 11.80 -7.79 -2.61
CA ILE A 62 11.01 -8.01 -1.41
C ILE A 62 10.00 -6.88 -1.30
N VAL A 63 8.77 -7.18 -1.71
CA VAL A 63 7.66 -6.22 -1.77
C VAL A 63 6.96 -6.06 -0.43
N SER A 64 6.26 -4.93 -0.23
CA SER A 64 5.33 -4.71 0.88
C SER A 64 3.94 -4.29 0.39
N ASP A 65 2.99 -4.23 1.32
CA ASP A 65 1.64 -3.68 1.05
C ASP A 65 1.63 -2.16 0.90
N GLY A 66 2.79 -1.49 0.97
CA GLY A 66 2.94 -0.04 0.86
C GLY A 66 2.20 0.75 1.94
N GLU A 67 1.86 0.11 3.07
CA GLU A 67 1.07 0.70 4.17
C GLU A 67 -0.25 1.35 3.72
N GLN A 68 -0.87 0.81 2.66
CA GLN A 68 -2.10 1.36 2.10
C GLN A 68 -3.27 1.32 3.10
N SER A 69 -3.24 0.40 4.06
CA SER A 69 -4.26 0.24 5.12
C SER A 69 -4.04 1.12 6.36
N LYS A 70 -2.88 1.78 6.49
CA LYS A 70 -2.52 2.54 7.70
C LYS A 70 -3.08 3.95 7.65
N THR A 71 -3.45 4.49 8.79
CA THR A 71 -4.09 5.81 8.91
C THR A 71 -3.21 6.87 9.57
N GLY A 72 -1.99 6.49 9.99
CA GLY A 72 -0.96 7.37 10.57
C GLY A 72 0.36 7.28 9.82
#